data_AF-A0A7S0GVM6-F1
#
_entry.id   AF-A0A7S0GVM6-F1
#
_cell.length_a   1.000
_cell.length_b   1.000
_cell.length_c   1.000
_cell.angle_alpha   90.00
_cell.angle_beta   90.00
_cell.angle_gamma   90.00
#
_symmetry.space_group_name_H-M   'P 1'
#
loop_
_entity.id
_entity.type
_entity.pdbx_description
1 polymer ?
#
loop_
_entity_poly.entity_id
_entity_poly.type
_entity_poly.pdbx_seq_one_letter_code
_entity_poly.pdbx_strand_id
1 'polypeptide(L)'
;WRALFCALGRRSRHNRNIMADTEEPVAAPVVEEIKPHLPNPRQGEHVFGVAHIFASFNDTFVHVTDLSGKETIVRVTGGMKVKADRDEASPYAAMLAAQDVAVRCKELGVTALHIKMRATGGNKTKSPGPGGQSALRALSRSGLKIGRIEDVTPVPTDSTRKKGGRRGRRL
;
A
#
# COMPACT_ATOMS: atom_id res chain seq x y z
N TRP A 1 -67.18 24.96 -41.41
CA TRP A 1 -67.86 25.94 -42.27
C TRP A 1 -66.83 26.98 -42.70
N ARG A 2 -66.60 27.09 -44.02
CA ARG A 2 -65.74 28.03 -44.79
C ARG A 2 -64.23 28.07 -44.43
N ALA A 3 -63.28 28.18 -45.35
CA ALA A 3 -63.09 28.00 -46.80
C ALA A 3 -61.66 28.50 -47.10
N LEU A 4 -61.11 28.14 -48.28
CA LEU A 4 -59.92 28.71 -48.95
C LEU A 4 -58.55 28.32 -48.34
N PHE A 5 -57.70 27.50 -48.97
CA PHE A 5 -57.21 27.52 -50.37
C PHE A 5 -56.56 28.86 -50.73
N CYS A 6 -55.24 28.96 -50.56
CA CYS A 6 -54.43 29.73 -51.49
C CYS A 6 -53.05 29.08 -51.63
N ALA A 7 -52.80 28.63 -52.84
CA ALA A 7 -51.56 28.05 -53.31
C ALA A 7 -50.53 29.14 -53.67
N LEU A 8 -49.35 28.66 -54.06
CA LEU A 8 -48.31 29.30 -54.88
C LEU A 8 -47.26 30.16 -54.16
N GLY A 9 -45.99 29.81 -54.36
CA GLY A 9 -44.92 30.80 -54.20
C GLY A 9 -43.50 30.25 -54.08
N ARG A 10 -42.95 29.73 -55.19
CA ARG A 10 -41.52 29.43 -55.39
C ARG A 10 -40.58 30.55 -54.88
N ARG A 11 -39.45 30.17 -54.25
CA ARG A 11 -38.04 30.57 -54.56
C ARG A 11 -37.16 30.29 -53.33
N SER A 12 -36.30 29.29 -53.37
CA SER A 12 -34.93 29.34 -53.93
C SER A 12 -33.95 30.13 -53.07
N ARG A 13 -33.04 29.35 -52.45
CA ARG A 13 -31.66 29.70 -52.06
C ARG A 13 -31.53 30.84 -51.05
N HIS A 14 -31.00 30.55 -49.88
CA HIS A 14 -29.56 30.77 -49.63
C HIS A 14 -29.16 30.18 -48.28
N ASN A 15 -28.07 29.46 -48.37
CA ASN A 15 -27.23 28.88 -47.34
C ASN A 15 -26.89 29.90 -46.24
N ARG A 16 -27.01 29.49 -44.97
CA ARG A 16 -26.18 29.89 -43.81
C ARG A 16 -26.73 29.20 -42.56
N ASN A 17 -26.42 27.91 -42.40
CA ASN A 17 -26.48 27.30 -41.07
C ASN A 17 -25.36 27.91 -40.23
N ILE A 18 -25.77 28.60 -39.18
CA ILE A 18 -24.90 29.08 -38.09
C ILE A 18 -24.54 27.83 -37.28
N MET A 19 -23.31 27.35 -37.45
CA MET A 19 -22.70 26.42 -36.49
C MET A 19 -22.32 27.26 -35.27
N ALA A 20 -22.96 26.97 -34.13
CA ALA A 20 -22.55 27.44 -32.83
C ALA A 20 -22.06 26.21 -32.06
N ASP A 21 -20.76 25.98 -32.15
CA ASP A 21 -19.84 25.48 -31.13
C ASP A 21 -20.44 24.57 -30.05
N THR A 22 -20.49 23.27 -30.33
CA THR A 22 -20.33 22.25 -29.27
C THR A 22 -18.88 22.30 -28.81
N GLU A 23 -18.62 22.98 -27.69
CA GLU A 23 -17.36 22.87 -26.96
C GLU A 23 -17.19 21.42 -26.49
N GLU A 24 -16.30 20.68 -27.15
CA GLU A 24 -15.83 19.40 -26.67
C GLU A 24 -15.04 19.61 -25.37
N PRO A 25 -15.27 18.82 -24.30
CA PRO A 25 -14.47 18.92 -23.10
C PRO A 25 -13.02 18.50 -23.43
N VAL A 26 -12.12 19.49 -23.41
CA VAL A 26 -10.67 19.28 -23.50
C VAL A 26 -10.24 18.25 -22.47
N ALA A 27 -9.81 17.09 -22.96
CA ALA A 27 -9.24 16.03 -22.16
C ALA A 27 -8.08 16.60 -21.33
N ALA A 28 -8.21 16.51 -20.00
CA ALA A 28 -7.10 16.80 -19.11
C ALA A 28 -5.87 15.98 -19.56
N PRO A 29 -4.66 16.55 -19.56
CA PRO A 29 -3.47 15.79 -19.90
C PRO A 29 -3.36 14.64 -18.91
N VAL A 30 -3.46 13.41 -19.41
CA VAL A 30 -3.09 12.21 -18.67
C VAL A 30 -1.61 12.35 -18.42
N VAL A 31 -1.26 12.84 -17.22
CA VAL A 31 0.10 12.70 -16.71
C VAL A 31 0.26 11.20 -16.53
N GLU A 32 0.90 10.56 -17.50
CA GLU A 32 1.42 9.21 -17.32
C GLU A 32 2.40 9.30 -16.16
N GLU A 33 1.94 8.98 -14.96
CA GLU A 33 2.82 8.68 -13.85
C GLU A 33 3.71 7.54 -14.34
N ILE A 34 4.97 7.87 -14.64
CA ILE A 34 6.02 6.91 -14.92
C ILE A 34 6.18 6.11 -13.63
N LYS A 35 5.35 5.06 -13.47
CA LYS A 35 5.54 4.10 -12.39
C LYS A 35 6.91 3.47 -12.65
N PRO A 36 7.86 3.54 -11.69
CA PRO A 36 9.12 2.84 -11.84
C PRO A 36 8.78 1.34 -11.84
N HIS A 37 8.62 0.79 -13.04
CA HIS A 37 8.38 -0.62 -13.22
C HIS A 37 9.69 -1.32 -12.92
N LEU A 38 9.67 -2.24 -11.95
CA LEU A 38 10.78 -3.16 -11.76
C LEU A 38 10.97 -3.99 -13.05
N PRO A 39 12.19 -4.49 -13.32
CA PRO A 39 12.46 -5.24 -14.55
C PRO A 39 11.45 -6.37 -14.73
N ASN A 40 10.87 -6.48 -15.93
CA ASN A 40 9.93 -7.53 -16.28
C ASN A 40 10.62 -8.89 -16.11
N PRO A 41 10.22 -9.72 -15.12
CA PRO A 41 10.84 -11.01 -14.92
C PRO A 41 10.44 -11.95 -16.08
N ARG A 42 11.37 -12.83 -16.47
CA ARG A 42 11.05 -13.92 -17.39
C ARG A 42 10.08 -14.89 -16.69
N GLN A 43 9.29 -15.62 -17.46
CA GLN A 43 8.31 -16.57 -16.91
C GLN A 43 9.02 -17.58 -15.99
N GLY A 44 8.66 -17.60 -14.71
CA GLY A 44 9.23 -18.47 -13.67
C GLY A 44 10.21 -17.78 -12.73
N GLU A 45 10.66 -16.56 -13.03
CA GLU A 45 11.55 -15.80 -12.16
C GLU A 45 10.76 -14.94 -11.15
N HIS A 46 11.31 -14.81 -9.94
CA HIS A 46 10.70 -14.02 -8.87
C HIS A 46 11.55 -12.80 -8.58
N VAL A 47 10.92 -11.63 -8.65
CA VAL A 47 11.49 -10.37 -8.17
C VAL A 47 11.36 -10.36 -6.65
N PHE A 48 12.50 -10.48 -5.98
CA PHE A 48 12.58 -10.52 -4.53
C PHE A 48 12.69 -9.10 -3.94
N GLY A 49 11.84 -8.81 -2.96
CA GLY A 49 12.00 -7.69 -2.03
C GLY A 49 12.25 -8.18 -0.60
N VAL A 50 12.50 -7.26 0.32
CA VAL A 50 12.65 -7.56 1.75
C VAL A 50 11.52 -6.88 2.52
N ALA A 51 10.73 -7.66 3.24
CA ALA A 51 9.70 -7.19 4.14
C ALA A 51 10.25 -7.13 5.57
N HIS A 52 10.50 -5.93 6.04
CA HIS A 52 10.77 -5.61 7.43
C HIS A 52 9.45 -5.49 8.19
N ILE A 53 9.14 -6.51 8.98
CA ILE A 53 7.96 -6.52 9.85
C ILE A 53 8.40 -6.14 11.26
N PHE A 54 8.07 -4.92 11.69
CA PHE A 54 8.29 -4.51 13.07
C PHE A 54 7.02 -4.75 13.88
N ALA A 55 7.06 -5.72 14.79
CA ALA A 55 5.95 -6.09 15.66
C ALA A 55 6.25 -5.67 17.09
N SER A 56 5.71 -4.52 17.51
CA SER A 56 5.76 -4.09 18.90
C SER A 56 4.42 -4.35 19.60
N PHE A 57 4.38 -4.09 20.91
CA PHE A 57 3.14 -4.23 21.68
C PHE A 57 2.18 -3.05 21.49
N ASN A 58 2.65 -1.94 20.92
CA ASN A 58 1.86 -0.73 20.74
C ASN A 58 1.46 -0.51 19.27
N ASP A 59 2.30 -0.91 18.33
CA ASP A 59 2.03 -0.77 16.90
C ASP A 59 2.76 -1.86 16.07
N THR A 60 2.31 -2.04 14.84
CA THR A 60 2.91 -2.91 13.84
C THR A 60 3.25 -2.17 12.56
N PHE A 61 4.42 -2.42 12.00
CA PHE A 61 4.88 -1.80 10.77
C PHE A 61 5.17 -2.90 9.76
N VAL A 62 4.63 -2.72 8.56
CA VAL A 62 4.95 -3.52 7.39
C VAL A 62 5.69 -2.62 6.42
N HIS A 63 6.98 -2.87 6.28
CA HIS A 63 7.87 -2.06 5.45
C HIS A 63 8.55 -2.94 4.43
N VAL A 64 8.34 -2.66 3.15
CA VAL A 64 8.95 -3.41 2.04
C VAL A 64 10.01 -2.55 1.38
N THR A 65 11.19 -3.12 1.23
CA THR A 65 12.35 -2.51 0.60
C THR A 65 12.88 -3.40 -0.53
N ASP A 66 13.85 -2.86 -1.24
CA ASP A 66 14.74 -3.63 -2.10
C ASP A 66 15.63 -4.60 -1.30
N LEU A 67 16.45 -5.39 -2.00
CA LEU A 67 17.37 -6.36 -1.39
C LEU A 67 18.47 -5.69 -0.56
N SER A 68 18.93 -4.50 -0.96
CA SER A 68 19.94 -3.76 -0.19
C SER A 68 19.37 -3.14 1.08
N GLY A 69 18.04 -2.93 1.13
CA GLY A 69 17.35 -2.30 2.25
C GLY A 69 17.51 -0.77 2.29
N LYS A 70 18.07 -0.17 1.23
CA LYS A 70 18.26 1.29 1.13
C LYS A 70 17.03 1.99 0.57
N GLU A 71 16.40 1.40 -0.43
CA GLU A 71 15.26 2.01 -1.12
C GLU A 71 13.95 1.39 -0.63
N THR A 72 13.03 2.26 -0.22
CA THR A 72 11.76 1.87 0.36
C THR A 72 10.69 1.85 -0.73
N ILE A 73 10.06 0.71 -0.93
CA ILE A 73 8.99 0.53 -1.91
C ILE A 73 7.67 0.96 -1.27
N VAL A 74 7.35 0.40 -0.10
CA VAL A 74 6.10 0.68 0.60
C VAL A 74 6.32 0.66 2.11
N ARG A 75 5.71 1.61 2.81
CA ARG A 75 5.60 1.60 4.27
C ARG A 75 4.15 1.82 4.70
N VAL A 76 3.60 0.89 5.46
CA VAL A 76 2.28 1.03 6.08
C VAL A 76 2.36 0.55 7.53
N THR A 77 1.66 1.24 8.42
CA THR A 77 1.56 0.87 9.84
C THR A 77 0.14 0.46 10.21
N GLY A 78 -0.03 -0.24 11.33
CA GLY A 78 -1.34 -0.57 11.88
C GLY A 78 -2.15 0.67 12.22
N GLY A 79 -1.50 1.68 12.82
CA GLY A 79 -2.14 2.97 13.13
C GLY A 79 -2.62 3.78 11.92
N MET A 80 -2.09 3.56 10.71
CA MET A 80 -2.64 4.20 9.51
C MET A 80 -4.01 3.63 9.11
N LYS A 81 -4.36 2.43 9.57
CA LYS A 81 -5.57 1.71 9.18
C LYS A 81 -6.67 1.76 10.24
N VAL A 82 -6.28 1.96 11.49
CA VAL A 82 -7.20 1.99 12.63
C VAL A 82 -7.10 3.35 13.31
N LYS A 83 -8.25 3.98 13.56
CA LYS A 83 -8.32 5.30 14.20
C LYS A 83 -8.17 5.28 15.73
N ALA A 84 -8.22 4.10 16.33
CA ALA A 84 -8.18 3.92 17.77
C ALA A 84 -6.76 3.55 18.22
N ASP A 85 -6.16 4.38 19.07
CA ASP A 85 -4.77 4.25 19.54
C ASP A 85 -4.49 2.90 20.24
N ARG A 86 -5.49 2.32 20.90
CA ARG A 86 -5.35 1.03 21.59
C ARG A 86 -5.26 -0.16 20.62
N ASP A 87 -5.79 0.00 19.42
CA ASP A 87 -6.00 -1.07 18.45
C ASP A 87 -4.94 -1.05 17.33
N GLU A 88 -3.93 -0.18 17.43
CA GLU A 88 -2.81 -0.08 16.47
C GLU A 88 -1.95 -1.36 16.42
N ALA A 89 -1.70 -1.99 17.57
CA ALA A 89 -0.99 -3.27 17.66
C ALA A 89 -1.85 -4.48 17.30
N SER A 90 -3.17 -4.29 17.12
CA SER A 90 -4.10 -5.40 17.00
C SER A 90 -3.77 -6.27 15.78
N PRO A 91 -4.04 -7.58 15.86
CA PRO A 91 -3.82 -8.48 14.71
C PRO A 91 -4.65 -8.08 13.49
N TYR A 92 -5.80 -7.43 13.71
CA TYR A 92 -6.66 -6.94 12.65
C TYR A 92 -6.03 -5.76 11.90
N ALA A 93 -5.48 -4.77 12.63
CA ALA A 93 -4.77 -3.64 12.04
C ALA A 93 -3.57 -4.10 11.19
N ALA A 94 -2.79 -5.05 11.72
CA ALA A 94 -1.64 -5.63 11.02
C ALA A 94 -2.03 -6.36 9.72
N MET A 95 -3.17 -7.06 9.72
CA MET A 95 -3.69 -7.75 8.54
C MET A 95 -4.06 -6.75 7.43
N LEU A 96 -4.77 -5.68 7.77
CA LEU A 96 -5.15 -4.64 6.79
C LEU A 96 -3.90 -3.96 6.22
N ALA A 97 -2.95 -3.58 7.08
CA ALA A 97 -1.69 -2.98 6.65
C ALA A 97 -0.91 -3.88 5.67
N ALA A 98 -0.83 -5.18 5.96
CA ALA A 98 -0.17 -6.15 5.10
C ALA A 98 -0.88 -6.35 3.74
N GLN A 99 -2.21 -6.30 3.71
CA GLN A 99 -2.97 -6.39 2.46
C GLN A 99 -2.70 -5.18 1.56
N ASP A 100 -2.71 -3.98 2.12
CA ASP A 100 -2.45 -2.75 1.36
C ASP A 100 -1.02 -2.70 0.81
N VAL A 101 -0.04 -3.14 1.62
CA VAL A 101 1.34 -3.29 1.16
C VAL A 101 1.42 -4.26 0.00
N ALA A 102 0.71 -5.39 0.07
CA ALA A 102 0.76 -6.40 -0.98
C ALA A 102 0.16 -5.91 -2.30
N VAL A 103 -0.93 -5.13 -2.26
CA VAL A 103 -1.51 -4.51 -3.47
C VAL A 103 -0.47 -3.61 -4.14
N ARG A 104 0.13 -2.69 -3.37
CA ARG A 104 1.16 -1.76 -3.89
C ARG A 104 2.42 -2.47 -4.41
N CYS A 105 2.84 -3.56 -3.74
CA CYS A 105 3.99 -4.35 -4.18
C CYS A 105 3.73 -5.04 -5.53
N LYS A 106 2.49 -5.52 -5.75
CA LYS A 106 2.10 -6.12 -7.03
C LYS A 106 2.07 -5.11 -8.17
N GLU A 107 1.60 -3.90 -7.92
CA GLU A 107 1.62 -2.81 -8.92
C GLU A 107 3.04 -2.48 -9.41
N LEU A 108 4.03 -2.62 -8.52
CA LEU A 108 5.43 -2.35 -8.82
C LEU A 108 6.18 -3.56 -9.38
N GLY A 109 5.57 -4.75 -9.39
CA GLY A 109 6.15 -5.97 -9.95
C GLY A 109 6.91 -6.88 -8.96
N VAL A 110 6.82 -6.62 -7.65
CA VAL A 110 7.41 -7.52 -6.63
C VAL A 110 6.55 -8.76 -6.48
N THR A 111 7.15 -9.94 -6.66
CA THR A 111 6.44 -11.24 -6.65
C THR A 111 6.80 -12.09 -5.44
N ALA A 112 7.99 -11.93 -4.88
CA ALA A 112 8.45 -12.66 -3.70
C ALA A 112 9.06 -11.72 -2.65
N LEU A 113 8.97 -12.11 -1.38
CA LEU A 113 9.50 -11.35 -0.25
C LEU A 113 10.33 -12.21 0.69
N HIS A 114 11.51 -11.72 1.08
CA HIS A 114 12.23 -12.19 2.25
C HIS A 114 11.69 -11.47 3.48
N ILE A 115 11.39 -12.20 4.54
CA ILE A 115 10.78 -11.63 5.73
C ILE A 115 11.85 -11.46 6.81
N LYS A 116 12.02 -10.24 7.28
CA LYS A 116 12.81 -9.90 8.46
C LYS A 116 11.88 -9.45 9.56
N MET A 117 11.60 -10.36 10.50
CA MET A 117 10.76 -10.07 11.64
C MET A 117 11.58 -9.39 12.73
N ARG A 118 11.01 -8.33 13.34
CA ARG A 118 11.69 -7.53 14.34
C ARG A 118 10.75 -7.20 15.48
N ALA A 119 11.09 -7.60 16.70
CA ALA A 119 10.50 -7.07 17.93
C ALA A 119 11.26 -5.81 18.40
N THR A 120 10.79 -5.20 19.48
CA THR A 120 11.41 -3.95 20.00
C THR A 120 12.87 -4.16 20.42
N GLY A 121 13.18 -5.28 21.07
CA GLY A 121 14.54 -5.71 21.43
C GLY A 121 15.32 -4.71 22.30
N GLY A 122 16.64 -4.82 22.26
CA GLY A 122 17.55 -4.06 23.12
C GLY A 122 17.30 -4.39 24.60
N ASN A 123 17.07 -3.36 25.40
CA ASN A 123 16.75 -3.51 26.83
C ASN A 123 15.25 -3.79 27.07
N LYS A 124 14.42 -3.76 26.02
CA LYS A 124 12.97 -3.95 26.10
C LYS A 124 12.62 -5.43 25.83
N THR A 125 11.38 -5.69 25.44
CA THR A 125 10.89 -7.03 25.12
C THR A 125 11.47 -7.52 23.80
N LYS A 126 12.03 -8.73 23.82
CA LYS A 126 12.54 -9.43 22.63
C LYS A 126 11.44 -10.24 21.93
N SER A 127 10.33 -10.50 22.62
CA SER A 127 9.18 -11.19 22.04
C SER A 127 8.45 -10.29 21.04
N PRO A 128 8.11 -10.79 19.84
CA PRO A 128 7.33 -10.04 18.86
C PRO A 128 5.92 -9.76 19.39
N GLY A 129 5.37 -8.61 19.01
CA GLY A 129 4.00 -8.22 19.34
C GLY A 129 2.93 -9.05 18.60
N PRO A 130 1.66 -8.88 19.00
CA PRO A 130 0.55 -9.73 18.52
C PRO A 130 0.29 -9.63 17.01
N GLY A 131 0.57 -8.49 16.37
CA GLY A 131 0.35 -8.35 14.92
C GLY A 131 1.46 -8.93 14.03
N GLY A 132 2.57 -9.43 14.58
CA GLY A 132 3.67 -9.98 13.77
C GLY A 132 3.27 -11.23 12.96
N GLN A 133 2.63 -12.21 13.62
CA GLN A 133 2.16 -13.43 12.97
C GLN A 133 1.01 -13.15 11.98
N SER A 134 0.12 -12.23 12.33
CA SER A 134 -1.01 -11.86 11.48
C SER A 134 -0.56 -11.18 10.17
N ALA A 135 0.42 -10.28 10.24
CA ALA A 135 1.00 -9.65 9.05
C ALA A 135 1.65 -10.68 8.11
N LEU A 136 2.45 -11.61 8.66
CA LEU A 136 3.09 -12.68 7.88
C LEU A 136 2.06 -13.56 7.17
N ARG A 137 1.01 -13.97 7.89
CA ARG A 137 -0.08 -14.77 7.32
C ARG A 137 -0.84 -14.01 6.23
N ALA A 138 -1.08 -12.70 6.42
CA ALA A 138 -1.76 -11.86 5.46
C ALA A 138 -0.96 -11.67 4.16
N LEU A 139 0.36 -11.48 4.25
CA LEU A 139 1.25 -11.40 3.08
C LEU A 139 1.29 -12.71 2.28
N SER A 140 1.26 -13.86 2.95
CA SER A 140 1.14 -15.16 2.26
C SER A 140 -0.20 -15.27 1.52
N ARG A 141 -1.30 -14.90 2.20
CA ARG A 141 -2.65 -15.02 1.64
C ARG A 141 -2.90 -14.05 0.47
N SER A 142 -2.24 -12.90 0.46
CA SER A 142 -2.34 -11.95 -0.64
C SER A 142 -1.61 -12.41 -1.91
N GLY A 143 -0.92 -13.55 -1.90
CA GLY A 143 -0.32 -14.17 -3.09
C GLY A 143 1.12 -13.76 -3.36
N LEU A 144 1.81 -13.16 -2.38
CA LEU A 144 3.25 -12.94 -2.43
C LEU A 144 3.97 -14.21 -2.00
N LYS A 145 4.99 -14.63 -2.75
CA LYS A 145 5.77 -15.81 -2.41
C LYS A 145 6.71 -15.49 -1.26
N ILE A 146 6.69 -16.29 -0.20
CA ILE A 146 7.57 -16.12 0.94
C ILE A 146 8.89 -16.83 0.66
N GLY A 147 9.99 -16.10 0.78
CA GLY A 147 11.34 -16.65 0.74
C GLY A 147 11.84 -16.99 2.15
N ARG A 148 13.04 -16.50 2.49
CA ARG A 148 13.65 -16.71 3.80
C ARG A 148 12.94 -15.89 4.89
N ILE A 149 12.83 -16.49 6.08
CA ILE A 149 12.29 -15.83 7.27
C ILE A 149 13.43 -15.75 8.28
N GLU A 150 13.78 -14.54 8.68
CA GLU A 150 14.85 -14.25 9.63
C GLU A 150 14.30 -13.40 10.77
N ASP A 151 14.77 -13.66 12.00
CA ASP A 151 14.54 -12.76 13.13
C ASP A 151 15.73 -11.78 13.24
N VAL A 152 15.44 -10.49 13.11
CA VAL A 152 16.42 -9.39 13.24
C VAL A 152 16.17 -8.57 14.50
N THR A 153 15.59 -9.19 15.53
CA THR A 153 15.50 -8.57 16.86
C THR A 153 16.87 -8.13 17.35
N PRO A 154 17.04 -6.85 17.77
CA PRO A 154 18.33 -6.40 18.28
C PRO A 154 18.59 -7.06 19.63
N VAL A 155 19.56 -7.97 19.67
CA VAL A 155 20.04 -8.63 20.89
C VAL A 155 21.39 -8.02 21.27
N PRO A 156 21.46 -7.21 22.34
CA PRO A 156 22.73 -6.64 22.80
C PRO A 156 23.56 -7.72 23.49
N THR A 157 24.89 -7.64 23.38
CA THR A 157 25.84 -8.49 24.11
C THR A 157 25.73 -8.23 25.61
N ASP A 158 25.83 -6.96 26.01
CA ASP A 158 25.46 -6.43 27.31
C ASP A 158 24.49 -5.25 27.13
N SER A 159 23.49 -5.16 28.00
CA SER A 159 22.46 -4.13 27.92
C SER A 159 22.69 -3.00 28.92
N THR A 160 22.32 -1.77 28.55
CA THR A 160 22.22 -0.68 29.52
C THR A 160 21.03 -0.90 30.47
N ARG A 161 20.97 -0.11 31.55
CA ARG A 161 19.90 -0.24 32.56
C ARG A 161 18.51 -0.12 31.90
N LYS A 162 17.64 -1.11 32.15
CA LYS A 162 16.26 -1.13 31.63
C LYS A 162 15.42 0.03 32.18
N LYS A 163 14.49 0.54 31.36
CA LYS A 163 13.54 1.57 31.77
C LYS A 163 12.66 1.04 32.90
N GLY A 164 12.79 1.63 34.09
CA GLY A 164 12.03 1.26 35.30
C GLY A 164 12.82 1.55 36.58
N GLY A 165 12.12 1.55 37.71
CA GLY A 165 12.76 1.57 39.02
C GLY A 165 13.48 0.26 39.32
N ARG A 166 14.32 0.24 40.37
CA ARG A 166 14.95 -1.02 40.86
C ARG A 166 13.91 -2.10 41.19
N ARG A 167 12.72 -1.68 41.63
CA ARG A 167 11.59 -2.55 41.97
C ARG A 167 10.67 -2.85 40.77
N GLY A 168 11.04 -2.43 39.57
CA GLY A 168 10.23 -2.60 38.35
C GLY A 168 9.07 -1.60 38.22
N ARG A 169 8.15 -1.90 37.30
CA ARG A 169 6.87 -1.18 37.14
C ARG A 169 5.83 -1.84 38.04
N ARG A 170 5.35 -1.12 39.06
CA ARG A 170 4.24 -1.53 39.91
C ARG A 170 2.98 -0.88 39.37
N LEU A 171 2.00 -1.71 39.03
CA LEU A 171 0.65 -1.33 38.62
C LEU A 171 -0.28 -1.63 39.80
#